data_AF-A0A1I3ITF8-F1
#
_entry.id   AF-A0A1I3ITF8-F1
#
_cell.length_a   1.000
_cell.length_b   1.000
_cell.length_c   1.000
_cell.angle_alpha   90.00
_cell.angle_beta   90.00
_cell.angle_gamma   90.00
#
_symmetry.space_group_name_H-M   'P 1'
#
loop_
_entity.id
_entity.type
_entity.pdbx_description
1 polymer ?
#
loop_
_entity_poly.entity_id
_entity_poly.type
_entity_poly.pdbx_seq_one_letter_code
_entity_poly.pdbx_strand_id
1 'polypeptide(L)'
;MKNRFIVIYTFFAAAVFIFSVTFFGFNLYKEYSTNLEKSELKFTELVNDIRTLSYAQDENTPAYAQGIKNAVGDAAAYSFIQVRRNNETVVLYPTGKSKEETISRLVKTFTSSVNVNKQTVNVDCNIYLIRPDSIFYFARISFLMILIITIITIIMIIYLNISEAQSDVISLEEEEENSEETAINDDEIFEEDEEVTETEETKEVTEPEKSEVTETADEPEQEPAPEENTETESEEKHTEVTPEEVQAILAGPLTDEQAAVENQTETEAAPAKLPLDEIKPAPLPENAAEASDSNEPSGLFNPETGIGWESYLSTRLNNEIDRATASEIDLALFIIKLPNIPRTSEFFKNVCNYLAIQFQFKDLLFEHKDDCIVAIKISMNVDEALKMADKLYSDICNIIDDKSCRIGISSRSIRIVTGDRLILEAEQAIEHSDAQSPVIAFRVDSEKYRKLMEQSQN
;
A
#
# COMPACT_ATOMS: atom_id res chain seq x y z
N MET A 1 40.41 11.33 23.13
CA MET A 1 39.25 10.54 23.64
C MET A 1 38.52 9.74 22.55
N LYS A 2 38.36 10.24 21.31
CA LYS A 2 37.73 9.57 20.14
C LYS A 2 37.71 8.04 20.18
N ASN A 3 38.87 7.38 20.22
CA ASN A 3 39.00 5.92 20.03
C ASN A 3 38.19 5.09 21.06
N ARG A 4 38.08 5.55 22.32
CA ARG A 4 37.25 4.86 23.32
C ARG A 4 35.76 5.03 23.06
N PHE A 5 35.35 6.20 22.57
CA PHE A 5 33.96 6.48 22.19
C PHE A 5 33.53 5.63 20.98
N ILE A 6 34.39 5.52 19.97
CA ILE A 6 34.17 4.69 18.77
C ILE A 6 33.97 3.21 19.16
N VAL A 7 34.84 2.65 20.02
CA VAL A 7 34.71 1.25 20.48
C VAL A 7 33.41 1.01 21.25
N ILE A 8 33.01 1.95 22.13
CA ILE A 8 31.74 1.86 22.86
C ILE A 8 30.54 1.96 21.91
N TYR A 9 30.58 2.86 20.93
CA TYR A 9 29.53 3.02 19.92
C TYR A 9 29.36 1.75 19.07
N THR A 10 30.44 1.17 18.56
CA THR A 10 30.39 -0.06 17.75
C THR A 10 29.81 -1.24 18.54
N PHE A 11 30.15 -1.37 19.82
CA PHE A 11 29.54 -2.39 20.69
C PHE A 11 28.04 -2.15 20.89
N PHE A 12 27.62 -0.90 21.11
CA PHE A 12 26.21 -0.54 21.24
C PHE A 12 25.42 -0.81 19.94
N ALA A 13 25.95 -0.41 18.79
CA ALA A 13 25.31 -0.64 17.49
C ALA A 13 25.16 -2.15 17.18
N ALA A 14 26.18 -2.95 17.47
CA ALA A 14 26.12 -4.40 17.35
C ALA A 14 25.06 -5.01 18.31
N ALA A 15 24.96 -4.52 19.54
CA ALA A 15 23.94 -4.96 20.49
C ALA A 15 22.51 -4.63 20.02
N VAL A 16 22.28 -3.45 19.44
CA VAL A 16 20.98 -3.05 18.84
C VAL A 16 20.63 -3.95 17.64
N PHE A 17 21.61 -4.27 16.79
CA PHE A 17 21.38 -5.18 15.65
C PHE A 17 21.03 -6.60 16.11
N ILE A 18 21.81 -7.17 17.04
CA ILE A 18 21.55 -8.49 17.64
C ILE A 18 20.17 -8.53 18.32
N PHE A 19 19.82 -7.47 19.07
CA PHE A 19 18.51 -7.34 19.70
C PHE A 19 17.39 -7.33 18.66
N SER A 20 17.53 -6.57 17.57
CA SER A 20 16.51 -6.46 16.51
C SER A 20 16.25 -7.80 15.81
N VAL A 21 17.30 -8.55 15.47
CA VAL A 21 17.18 -9.90 14.88
C VAL A 21 16.59 -10.89 15.90
N THR A 22 17.00 -10.82 17.17
CA THR A 22 16.48 -11.69 18.23
C THR A 22 14.99 -11.40 18.51
N PHE A 23 14.59 -10.12 18.52
CA PHE A 23 13.20 -9.69 18.67
C PHE A 23 12.31 -10.23 17.54
N PHE A 24 12.77 -10.15 16.29
CA PHE A 24 12.06 -10.72 15.13
C PHE A 24 11.84 -12.23 15.29
N GLY A 25 12.94 -12.98 15.49
CA GLY A 25 12.89 -14.44 15.60
C GLY A 25 12.08 -14.93 16.81
N PHE A 26 12.22 -14.28 17.96
CA PHE A 26 11.50 -14.65 19.18
C PHE A 26 9.99 -14.43 19.05
N ASN A 27 9.54 -13.30 18.49
CA ASN A 27 8.10 -13.04 18.33
C ASN A 27 7.46 -14.00 17.31
N LEU A 28 8.13 -14.27 16.18
CA LEU A 28 7.67 -15.28 15.22
C LEU A 28 7.59 -16.69 15.82
N TYR A 29 8.61 -17.11 16.57
CA TYR A 29 8.61 -18.41 17.24
C TYR A 29 7.53 -18.53 18.32
N LYS A 30 7.30 -17.44 19.07
CA LYS A 30 6.24 -17.35 20.08
C LYS A 30 4.85 -17.46 19.45
N GLU A 31 4.60 -16.75 18.35
CA GLU A 31 3.32 -16.84 17.63
C GLU A 31 3.12 -18.23 17.04
N TYR A 32 4.11 -18.77 16.32
CA TYR A 32 4.08 -20.12 15.75
C TYR A 32 3.68 -21.17 16.81
N SER A 33 4.38 -21.18 17.94
CA SER A 33 4.14 -22.14 19.03
C SER A 33 2.75 -21.94 19.66
N THR A 34 2.35 -20.69 19.90
CA THR A 34 1.03 -20.35 20.47
C THR A 34 -0.13 -20.76 19.56
N ASN A 35 0.02 -20.58 18.24
CA ASN A 35 -1.01 -20.93 17.26
C ASN A 35 -1.01 -22.43 16.95
N LEU A 36 0.13 -23.12 17.04
CA LEU A 36 0.22 -24.57 16.83
C LEU A 36 -0.67 -25.33 17.82
N GLU A 37 -0.66 -24.95 19.10
CA GLU A 37 -1.54 -25.49 20.14
C GLU A 37 -3.00 -25.06 19.91
N LYS A 38 -3.25 -23.75 19.73
CA LYS A 38 -4.62 -23.21 19.59
C LYS A 38 -5.35 -23.65 18.32
N SER A 39 -4.62 -24.03 17.27
CA SER A 39 -5.20 -24.44 15.99
C SER A 39 -6.12 -25.67 16.10
N GLU A 40 -5.77 -26.65 16.95
CA GLU A 40 -6.58 -27.86 17.14
C GLU A 40 -7.87 -27.56 17.92
N LEU A 41 -7.79 -26.68 18.91
CA LEU A 41 -8.95 -26.19 19.66
C LEU A 41 -9.90 -25.41 18.73
N LYS A 42 -9.38 -24.40 18.01
CA LYS A 42 -10.16 -23.61 17.03
C LYS A 42 -10.85 -24.49 15.99
N PHE A 43 -10.15 -25.50 15.44
CA PHE A 43 -10.77 -26.42 14.48
C PHE A 43 -11.86 -27.28 15.12
N THR A 44 -11.66 -27.75 16.35
CA THR A 44 -12.64 -28.55 17.08
C THR A 44 -13.89 -27.73 17.40
N GLU A 45 -13.73 -26.47 17.84
CA GLU A 45 -14.80 -25.51 18.07
C GLU A 45 -15.59 -25.25 16.76
N LEU A 46 -14.91 -24.85 15.68
CA LEU A 46 -15.52 -24.63 14.37
C LEU A 46 -16.33 -25.84 13.87
N VAL A 47 -15.80 -27.06 14.01
CA VAL A 47 -16.50 -28.29 13.61
C VAL A 47 -17.69 -28.61 14.53
N ASN A 48 -17.64 -28.25 15.81
CA ASN A 48 -18.76 -28.38 16.74
C ASN A 48 -19.88 -27.37 16.43
N ASP A 49 -19.53 -26.14 16.09
CA ASP A 49 -20.49 -25.09 15.75
C ASP A 49 -21.17 -25.37 14.40
N ILE A 50 -20.41 -25.73 13.36
CA ILE A 50 -20.95 -26.17 12.06
C ILE A 50 -21.87 -27.39 12.23
N ARG A 51 -21.52 -28.34 13.12
CA ARG A 51 -22.40 -29.48 13.45
C ARG A 51 -23.70 -29.01 14.11
N THR A 52 -23.62 -28.09 15.06
CA THR A 52 -24.78 -27.58 15.82
C THR A 52 -25.73 -26.79 14.91
N LEU A 53 -25.18 -25.90 14.08
CA LEU A 53 -25.91 -25.21 13.00
C LEU A 53 -26.55 -26.21 12.04
N SER A 54 -25.86 -27.31 11.70
CA SER A 54 -26.39 -28.33 10.80
C SER A 54 -27.53 -29.17 11.39
N TYR A 55 -27.61 -29.32 12.72
CA TYR A 55 -28.79 -29.95 13.35
C TYR A 55 -30.02 -29.04 13.37
N ALA A 56 -29.83 -27.71 13.27
CA ALA A 56 -30.88 -26.70 13.33
C ALA A 56 -31.33 -26.17 11.94
N GLN A 57 -30.61 -26.51 10.86
CA GLN A 57 -30.89 -26.07 9.49
C GLN A 57 -30.63 -27.22 8.51
N ASP A 58 -31.68 -27.90 8.06
CA ASP A 58 -31.59 -29.02 7.11
C ASP A 58 -31.29 -28.60 5.66
N GLU A 59 -31.47 -27.32 5.31
CA GLU A 59 -31.26 -26.79 3.96
C GLU A 59 -30.11 -25.75 3.89
N ASN A 60 -29.60 -25.50 2.68
CA ASN A 60 -28.54 -24.51 2.42
C ASN A 60 -29.10 -23.08 2.37
N THR A 61 -29.71 -22.64 3.48
CA THR A 61 -30.29 -21.30 3.61
C THR A 61 -29.20 -20.21 3.70
N PRO A 62 -29.48 -18.95 3.31
CA PRO A 62 -28.58 -17.83 3.55
C PRO A 62 -28.24 -17.64 5.04
N ALA A 63 -29.20 -17.97 5.93
CA ALA A 63 -29.00 -17.95 7.38
C ALA A 63 -28.00 -19.03 7.84
N TYR A 64 -28.02 -20.23 7.27
CA TYR A 64 -27.05 -21.29 7.54
C TYR A 64 -25.64 -20.89 7.04
N ALA A 65 -25.53 -20.33 5.83
CA ALA A 65 -24.27 -19.82 5.29
C ALA A 65 -23.70 -18.68 6.14
N GLN A 66 -24.54 -17.76 6.63
CA GLN A 66 -24.12 -16.71 7.55
C GLN A 66 -23.75 -17.25 8.94
N GLY A 67 -24.45 -18.27 9.43
CA GLY A 67 -24.09 -18.99 10.66
C GLY A 67 -22.68 -19.59 10.59
N ILE A 68 -22.32 -20.22 9.46
CA ILE A 68 -20.96 -20.72 9.23
C ILE A 68 -19.94 -19.58 9.25
N LYS A 69 -20.21 -18.45 8.58
CA LYS A 69 -19.31 -17.28 8.61
C LYS A 69 -19.10 -16.75 10.03
N ASN A 70 -20.17 -16.71 10.83
CA ASN A 70 -20.10 -16.29 12.24
C ASN A 70 -19.26 -17.28 13.08
N ALA A 71 -19.37 -18.58 12.83
CA ALA A 71 -18.57 -19.62 13.50
C ALA A 71 -17.08 -19.62 13.06
N VAL A 72 -16.78 -19.20 11.84
CA VAL A 72 -15.41 -18.96 11.37
C VAL A 72 -14.76 -17.78 12.12
N GLY A 73 -15.52 -16.72 12.37
CA GLY A 73 -15.06 -15.52 13.07
C GLY A 73 -13.99 -14.76 12.28
N ASP A 74 -12.78 -14.67 12.82
CA ASP A 74 -11.63 -14.04 12.17
C ASP A 74 -11.14 -14.88 10.97
N ALA A 75 -11.60 -14.53 9.77
CA ALA A 75 -11.17 -15.15 8.52
C ALA A 75 -9.66 -14.97 8.23
N ALA A 76 -8.99 -13.95 8.79
CA ALA A 76 -7.56 -13.74 8.59
C ALA A 76 -6.69 -14.77 9.36
N ALA A 77 -7.27 -15.53 10.29
CA ALA A 77 -6.62 -16.67 10.92
C ALA A 77 -6.47 -17.91 10.00
N TYR A 78 -7.10 -17.91 8.82
CA TYR A 78 -7.16 -19.06 7.91
C TYR A 78 -6.56 -18.71 6.54
N SER A 79 -5.76 -19.61 5.97
CA SER A 79 -5.34 -19.51 4.56
C SER A 79 -6.36 -20.12 3.60
N PHE A 80 -7.22 -21.02 4.09
CA PHE A 80 -8.33 -21.61 3.36
C PHE A 80 -9.40 -22.18 4.29
N ILE A 81 -10.67 -22.10 3.88
CA ILE A 81 -11.82 -22.74 4.50
C ILE A 81 -12.77 -23.17 3.38
N GLN A 82 -13.20 -24.43 3.39
CA GLN A 82 -14.30 -24.93 2.57
C GLN A 82 -15.25 -25.77 3.43
N VAL A 83 -16.52 -25.40 3.44
CA VAL A 83 -17.60 -26.19 4.06
C VAL A 83 -18.49 -26.71 2.95
N ARG A 84 -18.52 -28.04 2.80
CA ARG A 84 -19.36 -28.75 1.84
C ARG A 84 -20.45 -29.53 2.56
N ARG A 85 -21.67 -29.50 2.05
CA ARG A 85 -22.81 -30.31 2.51
C ARG A 85 -23.36 -31.08 1.32
N ASN A 86 -23.42 -32.41 1.41
CA ASN A 86 -23.87 -33.28 0.31
C ASN A 86 -23.13 -33.00 -1.01
N ASN A 87 -21.82 -32.74 -0.92
CA ASN A 87 -20.90 -32.28 -1.98
C ASN A 87 -21.14 -30.86 -2.56
N GLU A 88 -22.25 -30.18 -2.25
CA GLU A 88 -22.43 -28.75 -2.57
C GLU A 88 -21.54 -27.89 -1.65
N THR A 89 -20.91 -26.83 -2.17
CA THR A 89 -20.07 -25.92 -1.37
C THR A 89 -20.89 -24.75 -0.85
N VAL A 90 -20.97 -24.62 0.47
CA VAL A 90 -21.79 -23.62 1.17
C VAL A 90 -20.98 -22.39 1.54
N VAL A 91 -19.73 -22.59 1.93
CA VAL A 91 -18.75 -21.54 2.20
C VAL A 91 -17.41 -21.95 1.58
N LEU A 92 -16.77 -21.01 0.88
CA LEU A 92 -15.41 -21.11 0.35
C LEU A 92 -14.68 -19.79 0.61
N TYR A 93 -13.48 -19.87 1.17
CA TYR A 93 -12.58 -18.74 1.38
C TYR A 93 -11.12 -19.21 1.26
N PRO A 94 -10.22 -18.45 0.61
CA PRO A 94 -10.52 -17.39 -0.35
C PRO A 94 -11.21 -17.97 -1.61
N THR A 95 -12.03 -17.16 -2.28
CA THR A 95 -12.71 -17.55 -3.52
C THR A 95 -11.70 -17.81 -4.65
N GLY A 96 -11.93 -18.87 -5.43
CA GLY A 96 -11.13 -19.16 -6.62
C GLY A 96 -9.78 -19.83 -6.37
N LYS A 97 -9.45 -20.22 -5.12
CA LYS A 97 -8.27 -21.04 -4.80
C LYS A 97 -8.66 -22.43 -4.32
N SER A 98 -7.74 -23.39 -4.51
CA SER A 98 -7.84 -24.74 -3.98
C SER A 98 -7.29 -24.87 -2.54
N LYS A 99 -7.59 -25.99 -1.90
CA LYS A 99 -7.06 -26.37 -0.59
C LYS A 99 -5.55 -26.59 -0.63
N GLU A 100 -5.04 -27.07 -1.76
CA GLU A 100 -3.65 -27.43 -2.02
C GLU A 100 -2.78 -26.18 -2.27
N GLU A 101 -3.30 -25.21 -3.04
CA GLU A 101 -2.64 -23.92 -3.34
C GLU A 101 -2.40 -23.03 -2.11
N THR A 102 -3.02 -23.36 -0.99
CA THR A 102 -3.00 -22.59 0.26
C THR A 102 -2.25 -23.30 1.40
N ILE A 103 -1.63 -24.44 1.12
CA ILE A 103 -0.75 -25.17 2.04
C ILE A 103 0.63 -24.52 2.07
N SER A 104 1.21 -24.36 3.25
CA SER A 104 2.63 -23.98 3.43
C SER A 104 3.18 -24.54 4.75
N ARG A 105 4.49 -24.39 4.98
CA ARG A 105 5.11 -24.72 6.28
C ARG A 105 4.64 -23.81 7.43
N LEU A 106 3.99 -22.70 7.15
CA LEU A 106 3.47 -21.74 8.13
C LEU A 106 1.96 -21.95 8.41
N VAL A 107 1.42 -23.08 7.98
CA VAL A 107 -0.01 -23.39 7.95
C VAL A 107 -0.21 -24.84 8.41
N LYS A 108 -1.32 -25.10 9.12
CA LYS A 108 -1.74 -26.45 9.52
C LYS A 108 -3.08 -26.80 8.89
N THR A 109 -3.07 -27.85 8.09
CA THR A 109 -4.26 -28.38 7.40
C THR A 109 -5.07 -29.27 8.33
N PHE A 110 -6.38 -29.06 8.32
CA PHE A 110 -7.37 -29.85 9.05
C PHE A 110 -8.48 -30.31 8.09
N THR A 111 -9.11 -31.44 8.42
CA THR A 111 -10.20 -32.02 7.64
C THR A 111 -11.08 -32.85 8.56
N SER A 112 -12.40 -32.66 8.48
CA SER A 112 -13.37 -33.46 9.23
C SER A 112 -14.60 -33.73 8.39
N SER A 113 -15.24 -34.88 8.60
CA SER A 113 -16.50 -35.26 7.96
C SER A 113 -17.49 -35.62 9.05
N VAL A 114 -18.63 -34.94 9.06
CA VAL A 114 -19.65 -35.04 10.11
C VAL A 114 -20.98 -35.39 9.46
N ASN A 115 -21.57 -36.51 9.89
CA ASN A 115 -22.91 -36.90 9.45
C ASN A 115 -23.96 -36.31 10.39
N VAL A 116 -24.91 -35.55 9.83
CA VAL A 116 -25.98 -34.82 10.54
C VAL A 116 -27.27 -34.98 9.75
N ASN A 117 -28.36 -35.40 10.39
CA ASN A 117 -29.69 -35.55 9.76
C ASN A 117 -29.69 -36.36 8.42
N LYS A 118 -28.83 -37.38 8.33
CA LYS A 118 -28.55 -38.22 7.12
C LYS A 118 -27.77 -37.51 5.99
N GLN A 119 -27.38 -36.27 6.19
CA GLN A 119 -26.52 -35.49 5.30
C GLN A 119 -25.05 -35.60 5.75
N THR A 120 -24.11 -35.43 4.82
CA THR A 120 -22.67 -35.40 5.14
C THR A 120 -22.13 -33.99 4.97
N VAL A 121 -21.58 -33.43 6.06
CA VAL A 121 -20.93 -32.13 6.08
C VAL A 121 -19.42 -32.31 6.21
N ASN A 122 -18.68 -31.91 5.18
CA ASN A 122 -17.23 -31.93 5.16
C ASN A 122 -16.70 -30.53 5.44
N VAL A 123 -15.79 -30.42 6.42
CA VAL A 123 -15.10 -29.18 6.80
C VAL A 123 -13.62 -29.36 6.50
N ASP A 124 -13.15 -28.67 5.47
CA ASP A 124 -11.74 -28.59 5.08
C ASP A 124 -11.23 -27.19 5.45
N CYS A 125 -10.13 -27.07 6.20
CA CYS A 125 -9.53 -25.74 6.42
C CYS A 125 -8.01 -25.81 6.63
N ASN A 126 -7.36 -24.69 6.35
CA ASN A 126 -5.93 -24.46 6.55
C ASN A 126 -5.78 -23.25 7.49
N ILE A 127 -5.24 -23.46 8.69
CA ILE A 127 -5.09 -22.43 9.74
C ILE A 127 -3.66 -21.90 9.73
N TYR A 128 -3.46 -20.58 9.78
CA TYR A 128 -2.13 -19.98 9.90
C TYR A 128 -1.50 -20.26 11.27
N LEU A 129 -0.28 -20.81 11.26
CA LEU A 129 0.60 -20.92 12.43
C LEU A 129 1.35 -19.61 12.64
N ILE A 130 1.84 -19.00 11.56
CA ILE A 130 2.28 -17.60 11.54
C ILE A 130 1.42 -16.88 10.50
N ARG A 131 0.77 -15.80 10.91
CA ARG A 131 -0.12 -15.02 10.03
C ARG A 131 0.72 -14.01 9.21
N PRO A 132 0.38 -13.73 7.93
CA PRO A 132 1.19 -12.85 7.09
C PRO A 132 1.33 -11.42 7.65
N ASP A 133 0.26 -10.87 8.24
CA ASP A 133 0.25 -9.55 8.88
C ASP A 133 1.28 -9.45 10.01
N SER A 134 1.37 -10.48 10.85
CA SER A 134 2.37 -10.56 11.92
C SER A 134 3.81 -10.56 11.39
N ILE A 135 4.08 -11.27 10.28
CA ILE A 135 5.41 -11.29 9.66
C ILE A 135 5.81 -9.87 9.23
N PHE A 136 4.92 -9.18 8.50
CA PHE A 136 5.17 -7.80 8.07
C PHE A 136 5.29 -6.83 9.26
N TYR A 137 4.51 -7.03 10.33
CA TYR A 137 4.57 -6.19 11.53
C TYR A 137 5.90 -6.32 12.28
N PHE A 138 6.32 -7.55 12.63
CA PHE A 138 7.59 -7.77 13.32
C PHE A 138 8.80 -7.43 12.44
N ALA A 139 8.73 -7.68 11.13
CA ALA A 139 9.76 -7.29 10.17
C ALA A 139 9.92 -5.76 10.11
N ARG A 140 8.80 -5.02 10.01
CA ARG A 140 8.81 -3.54 9.95
C ARG A 140 9.44 -2.91 11.19
N ILE A 141 9.10 -3.39 12.39
CA ILE A 141 9.68 -2.88 13.65
C ILE A 141 11.18 -3.17 13.71
N SER A 142 11.59 -4.39 13.36
CA SER A 142 13.00 -4.80 13.41
C SER A 142 13.84 -4.08 12.35
N PHE A 143 13.27 -3.86 11.15
CA PHE A 143 13.86 -3.05 10.09
C PHE A 143 14.00 -1.59 10.51
N LEU A 144 12.98 -0.98 11.13
CA LEU A 144 13.04 0.40 11.61
C LEU A 144 14.12 0.60 12.67
N MET A 145 14.27 -0.34 13.61
CA MET A 145 15.37 -0.33 14.59
C MET A 145 16.75 -0.38 13.92
N ILE A 146 16.91 -1.23 12.90
CA ILE A 146 18.14 -1.35 12.11
C ILE A 146 18.40 -0.06 11.31
N LEU A 147 17.36 0.53 10.70
CA LEU A 147 17.45 1.77 9.92
C LEU A 147 17.86 2.97 10.79
N ILE A 148 17.31 3.08 12.01
CA ILE A 148 17.68 4.16 12.94
C ILE A 148 19.16 4.04 13.33
N ILE A 149 19.67 2.84 13.66
CA ILE A 149 21.07 2.69 14.04
C ILE A 149 22.04 2.82 12.84
N THR A 150 21.64 2.47 11.61
CA THR A 150 22.47 2.75 10.42
C THR A 150 22.51 4.23 10.09
N ILE A 151 21.39 4.98 10.20
CA ILE A 151 21.38 6.43 10.03
C ILE A 151 22.28 7.13 11.07
N ILE A 152 22.19 6.75 12.35
CA ILE A 152 23.07 7.28 13.40
C ILE A 152 24.54 6.94 13.10
N THR A 153 24.82 5.75 12.56
CA THR A 153 26.18 5.34 12.17
C THR A 153 26.72 6.19 11.01
N ILE A 154 25.89 6.49 10.00
CA ILE A 154 26.27 7.36 8.87
C ILE A 154 26.57 8.78 9.37
N ILE A 155 25.70 9.35 10.22
CA ILE A 155 25.92 10.67 10.83
C ILE A 155 27.22 10.69 11.65
N MET A 156 27.49 9.63 12.42
CA MET A 156 28.73 9.50 13.21
C MET A 156 29.98 9.42 12.33
N ILE A 157 29.94 8.71 11.20
CA ILE A 157 31.04 8.63 10.23
C ILE A 157 31.31 10.00 9.61
N ILE A 158 30.25 10.73 9.20
CA ILE A 158 30.37 12.09 8.64
C ILE A 158 30.97 13.05 9.69
N TYR A 159 30.50 12.97 10.94
CA TYR A 159 31.03 13.79 12.04
C TYR A 159 32.51 13.51 12.33
N LEU A 160 32.94 12.25 12.31
CA LEU A 160 34.36 11.89 12.50
C LEU A 160 35.24 12.47 11.39
N ASN A 161 34.83 12.33 10.14
CA ASN A 161 35.53 12.82 8.95
C ASN A 161 35.71 14.36 9.00
N ILE A 162 34.62 15.11 9.24
CA ILE A 162 34.69 16.57 9.41
C ILE A 162 35.58 16.96 10.60
N SER A 163 35.49 16.20 11.71
CA SER A 163 36.32 16.41 12.90
C SER A 163 37.80 16.03 12.72
N GLU A 164 38.18 15.32 11.66
CA GLU A 164 39.57 15.04 11.30
C GLU A 164 40.09 16.12 10.33
N ALA A 165 39.32 16.48 9.30
CA ALA A 165 39.64 17.60 8.43
C ALA A 165 39.83 18.94 9.19
N GLN A 166 39.13 19.14 10.32
CA GLN A 166 39.31 20.32 11.16
C GLN A 166 40.49 20.21 12.15
N SER A 167 40.93 19.02 12.57
CA SER A 167 42.13 18.91 13.41
C SER A 167 43.40 19.19 12.64
N ASP A 168 43.47 18.72 11.39
CA ASP A 168 44.68 18.81 10.57
C ASP A 168 44.99 20.26 10.18
N VAL A 169 43.97 21.11 10.02
CA VAL A 169 44.13 22.56 9.81
C VAL A 169 44.68 23.26 11.06
N ILE A 170 44.13 22.96 12.24
CA ILE A 170 44.56 23.59 13.50
C ILE A 170 46.02 23.24 13.82
N SER A 171 46.46 22.00 13.55
CA SER A 171 47.88 21.63 13.72
C SER A 171 48.83 22.36 12.78
N LEU A 172 48.38 22.80 11.60
CA LEU A 172 49.20 23.60 10.69
C LEU A 172 49.28 25.06 11.14
N GLU A 173 48.18 25.62 11.64
CA GLU A 173 48.14 26.98 12.22
C GLU A 173 49.01 27.07 13.50
N GLU A 174 48.99 26.05 14.37
CA GLU A 174 49.85 25.97 15.56
C GLU A 174 51.35 25.75 15.23
N GLU A 175 51.70 25.12 14.10
CA GLU A 175 53.10 24.98 13.65
C GLU A 175 53.66 26.27 13.00
N GLU A 176 52.83 27.10 12.34
CA GLU A 176 53.27 28.39 11.80
C GLU A 176 53.52 29.43 12.91
N GLU A 177 52.60 29.63 13.87
CA GLU A 177 52.78 30.64 14.95
C GLU A 177 54.00 30.35 15.85
N ASN A 178 54.34 29.08 16.07
CA ASN A 178 55.43 28.67 16.95
C ASN A 178 56.83 28.77 16.30
N SER A 179 56.94 29.35 15.10
CA SER A 179 58.18 29.40 14.32
C SER A 179 58.94 30.74 14.34
N GLU A 180 58.32 31.85 14.78
CA GLU A 180 58.93 33.19 14.70
C GLU A 180 59.64 33.70 15.98
N GLU A 181 59.40 33.14 17.18
CA GLU A 181 60.04 33.58 18.44
C GLU A 181 61.04 32.57 19.04
N THR A 182 62.23 32.46 18.46
CA THR A 182 63.51 32.88 19.11
C THR A 182 64.76 32.41 18.35
N ALA A 183 65.70 33.33 18.16
CA ALA A 183 67.08 33.04 17.74
C ALA A 183 68.07 33.76 18.69
N ILE A 184 69.35 33.36 18.64
CA ILE A 184 70.56 33.95 19.26
C ILE A 184 71.07 33.23 20.54
N ASN A 185 72.15 32.44 20.37
CA ASN A 185 73.29 32.17 21.29
C ASN A 185 73.01 31.41 22.63
N ASP A 186 73.94 30.73 23.33
CA ASP A 186 75.32 30.17 23.16
C ASP A 186 75.52 29.16 24.34
N ASP A 187 76.46 28.20 24.42
CA ASP A 187 77.27 27.36 23.49
C ASP A 187 78.00 26.28 24.38
N GLU A 188 78.68 25.28 23.81
CA GLU A 188 79.49 24.21 24.50
C GLU A 188 78.64 23.20 25.36
N ILE A 189 78.98 21.93 25.70
CA ILE A 189 80.08 20.96 25.50
C ILE A 189 79.50 19.55 25.89
N PHE A 190 79.83 18.34 25.38
CA PHE A 190 80.82 17.86 24.40
C PHE A 190 80.51 16.40 23.90
N GLU A 191 81.54 15.55 23.73
CA GLU A 191 81.69 14.17 23.18
C GLU A 191 81.05 13.02 24.02
N GLU A 192 81.03 11.72 23.65
CA GLU A 192 81.97 10.88 22.86
C GLU A 192 81.29 9.58 22.28
N ASP A 193 81.58 9.24 21.01
CA ASP A 193 81.85 7.95 20.30
C ASP A 193 81.29 6.57 20.79
N GLU A 194 81.23 5.45 20.02
CA GLU A 194 81.29 5.11 18.57
C GLU A 194 80.73 3.67 18.39
N GLU A 195 80.18 3.33 17.20
CA GLU A 195 80.63 2.16 16.37
C GLU A 195 79.74 1.98 15.12
N VAL A 196 80.35 1.55 14.00
CA VAL A 196 79.68 1.32 12.70
C VAL A 196 80.23 0.06 12.01
N THR A 197 79.36 -0.72 11.38
CA THR A 197 79.66 -1.69 10.30
C THR A 197 78.33 -1.98 9.56
N GLU A 198 78.13 -1.92 8.24
CA GLU A 198 78.96 -2.26 7.05
C GLU A 198 79.30 -3.76 6.95
N THR A 199 79.07 -4.48 5.82
CA THR A 199 78.55 -4.13 4.47
C THR A 199 78.09 -5.38 3.67
N GLU A 200 77.38 -5.17 2.53
CA GLU A 200 77.35 -6.05 1.31
C GLU A 200 76.76 -7.50 1.44
N GLU A 201 76.35 -8.29 0.42
CA GLU A 201 75.93 -8.21 -1.02
C GLU A 201 75.25 -9.59 -1.35
N THR A 202 74.64 -9.97 -2.50
CA THR A 202 74.41 -9.38 -3.84
C THR A 202 73.07 -9.87 -4.47
N LYS A 203 72.84 -9.59 -5.76
CA LYS A 203 71.69 -9.98 -6.60
C LYS A 203 71.84 -11.35 -7.26
N GLU A 204 70.75 -11.92 -7.77
CA GLU A 204 70.70 -12.30 -9.19
C GLU A 204 69.26 -12.27 -9.77
N VAL A 205 69.12 -12.20 -11.09
CA VAL A 205 67.86 -12.09 -11.87
C VAL A 205 68.06 -12.77 -13.23
N THR A 206 67.21 -13.72 -13.65
CA THR A 206 66.66 -13.80 -15.03
C THR A 206 65.57 -14.86 -15.27
N GLU A 207 64.66 -14.49 -16.18
CA GLU A 207 63.66 -15.18 -17.02
C GLU A 207 64.21 -16.23 -18.03
N PRO A 208 63.41 -16.85 -18.97
CA PRO A 208 61.97 -17.23 -19.01
C PRO A 208 61.70 -18.64 -19.68
N GLU A 209 60.50 -18.80 -20.29
CA GLU A 209 60.04 -19.80 -21.28
C GLU A 209 59.58 -21.22 -20.81
N LYS A 210 58.63 -21.93 -21.48
CA LYS A 210 57.46 -21.56 -22.34
C LYS A 210 56.62 -22.81 -22.74
N SER A 211 55.30 -22.79 -22.57
CA SER A 211 54.25 -23.48 -23.40
C SER A 211 52.87 -22.93 -22.96
N GLU A 212 51.92 -22.47 -23.80
CA GLU A 212 51.14 -23.16 -24.86
C GLU A 212 50.25 -24.30 -24.31
N VAL A 213 48.92 -24.37 -24.52
CA VAL A 213 47.92 -23.60 -25.33
C VAL A 213 46.61 -23.57 -24.48
N THR A 214 45.69 -22.60 -24.50
CA THR A 214 44.76 -22.24 -25.60
C THR A 214 43.87 -21.05 -25.21
N GLU A 215 43.59 -20.14 -26.14
CA GLU A 215 42.52 -19.12 -26.05
C GLU A 215 41.32 -19.53 -26.92
N THR A 216 40.12 -19.10 -26.54
CA THR A 216 39.21 -18.34 -27.43
C THR A 216 38.17 -17.59 -26.58
N ALA A 217 37.82 -16.38 -26.99
CA ALA A 217 36.75 -15.56 -26.39
C ALA A 217 35.54 -15.47 -27.36
N ASP A 218 34.41 -14.96 -26.86
CA ASP A 218 33.16 -14.82 -27.62
C ASP A 218 33.20 -13.71 -28.68
N GLU A 219 32.55 -13.96 -29.82
CA GLU A 219 32.13 -12.99 -30.83
C GLU A 219 31.04 -13.64 -31.72
N PRO A 220 30.07 -12.91 -32.30
CA PRO A 220 29.21 -11.87 -31.72
C PRO A 220 27.72 -12.27 -31.78
N GLU A 221 26.82 -11.37 -31.36
CA GLU A 221 25.37 -11.50 -31.62
C GLU A 221 25.05 -11.45 -33.14
N GLN A 222 23.99 -12.14 -33.56
CA GLN A 222 23.42 -12.02 -34.91
C GLN A 222 21.98 -11.50 -34.84
N GLU A 223 21.68 -10.52 -35.69
CA GLU A 223 20.32 -10.08 -36.00
C GLU A 223 19.48 -11.20 -36.63
N PRO A 224 18.15 -11.10 -36.54
CA PRO A 224 17.34 -11.21 -37.74
C PRO A 224 16.58 -9.91 -38.04
N ALA A 225 16.62 -9.49 -39.31
CA ALA A 225 15.91 -8.33 -39.83
C ALA A 225 14.37 -8.54 -39.84
N PRO A 226 13.56 -7.46 -39.81
CA PRO A 226 12.10 -7.56 -39.79
C PRO A 226 11.52 -7.94 -41.16
N GLU A 227 10.39 -8.67 -41.15
CA GLU A 227 9.53 -8.79 -42.34
C GLU A 227 8.55 -7.59 -42.42
N GLU A 228 8.44 -7.05 -43.63
CA GLU A 228 7.67 -5.85 -43.97
C GLU A 228 6.19 -6.19 -44.20
N ASN A 229 5.28 -5.51 -43.50
CA ASN A 229 3.88 -5.36 -43.93
C ASN A 229 3.28 -4.05 -43.41
N THR A 230 3.06 -3.11 -44.33
CA THR A 230 2.25 -1.91 -44.14
C THR A 230 0.80 -2.23 -43.77
N GLU A 231 0.20 -1.44 -42.88
CA GLU A 231 -0.91 -0.54 -43.27
C GLU A 231 -1.31 0.47 -42.16
N THR A 232 -1.33 1.76 -42.53
CA THR A 232 -1.98 2.91 -41.85
C THR A 232 -1.71 3.16 -40.35
N GLU A 233 -0.95 4.23 -40.09
CA GLU A 233 -1.13 5.07 -38.90
C GLU A 233 -2.51 5.76 -38.93
N SER A 234 -3.10 5.99 -37.75
CA SER A 234 -4.19 6.95 -37.56
C SER A 234 -3.86 7.85 -36.38
N GLU A 235 -3.84 9.16 -36.59
CA GLU A 235 -3.39 10.15 -35.59
C GLU A 235 -4.33 10.21 -34.37
N GLU A 236 -3.89 9.67 -33.22
CA GLU A 236 -4.60 9.90 -31.95
C GLU A 236 -4.37 11.33 -31.46
N LYS A 237 -5.42 12.14 -31.58
CA LYS A 237 -5.38 13.58 -31.34
C LYS A 237 -5.62 13.91 -29.86
N HIS A 238 -4.58 13.78 -29.04
CA HIS A 238 -4.62 14.28 -27.66
C HIS A 238 -4.86 15.80 -27.63
N THR A 239 -5.88 16.24 -26.88
CA THR A 239 -6.20 17.66 -26.70
C THR A 239 -5.71 18.12 -25.34
N GLU A 240 -4.70 18.99 -25.31
CA GLU A 240 -4.17 19.58 -24.08
C GLU A 240 -5.06 20.74 -23.60
N VAL A 241 -5.44 20.74 -22.31
CA VAL A 241 -6.32 21.76 -21.72
C VAL A 241 -5.56 23.09 -21.60
N THR A 242 -6.22 24.20 -21.93
CA THR A 242 -5.51 25.47 -22.19
C THR A 242 -5.25 26.29 -20.92
N PRO A 243 -4.26 27.21 -20.92
CA PRO A 243 -3.90 27.99 -19.73
C PRO A 243 -5.00 28.90 -19.17
N GLU A 244 -5.98 29.30 -19.98
CA GLU A 244 -7.05 30.22 -19.58
C GLU A 244 -8.11 29.54 -18.69
N GLU A 245 -8.39 28.25 -18.95
CA GLU A 245 -9.34 27.43 -18.19
C GLU A 245 -8.87 27.20 -16.75
N VAL A 246 -7.55 27.11 -16.55
CA VAL A 246 -6.91 27.00 -15.22
C VAL A 246 -7.08 28.28 -14.39
N GLN A 247 -7.05 29.46 -15.03
CA GLN A 247 -7.25 30.74 -14.31
C GLN A 247 -8.70 30.94 -13.86
N ALA A 248 -9.69 30.47 -14.64
CA ALA A 248 -11.10 30.56 -14.25
C ALA A 248 -11.40 29.79 -12.95
N ILE A 249 -10.76 28.63 -12.76
CA ILE A 249 -10.91 27.78 -11.57
C ILE A 249 -10.32 28.43 -10.30
N LEU A 250 -9.33 29.32 -10.44
CA LEU A 250 -8.67 30.01 -9.33
C LEU A 250 -9.37 31.31 -8.87
N ALA A 251 -10.39 31.77 -9.61
CA ALA A 251 -11.00 33.10 -9.43
C ALA A 251 -12.40 33.08 -8.77
N GLY A 252 -12.86 31.92 -8.28
CA GLY A 252 -14.13 31.81 -7.57
C GLY A 252 -14.08 32.52 -6.20
N PRO A 253 -14.96 33.51 -5.90
CA PRO A 253 -14.92 34.24 -4.65
C PRO A 253 -15.43 33.40 -3.48
N LEU A 254 -14.71 33.44 -2.36
CA LEU A 254 -15.22 33.01 -1.05
C LEU A 254 -16.36 33.95 -0.64
N THR A 255 -17.55 33.40 -0.37
CA THR A 255 -18.72 34.16 0.12
C THR A 255 -18.86 34.06 1.64
N ASP A 256 -19.15 35.18 2.30
CA ASP A 256 -18.97 35.43 3.74
C ASP A 256 -19.94 34.72 4.72
N GLU A 257 -20.28 33.43 4.53
CA GLU A 257 -21.18 32.68 5.42
C GLU A 257 -20.51 31.60 6.31
N GLN A 258 -19.17 31.60 6.43
CA GLN A 258 -18.44 30.72 7.37
C GLN A 258 -17.68 31.45 8.49
N ALA A 259 -17.63 32.79 8.49
CA ALA A 259 -16.89 33.59 9.47
C ALA A 259 -17.56 33.72 10.86
N ALA A 260 -18.38 32.75 11.29
CA ALA A 260 -19.36 32.92 12.36
C ALA A 260 -19.36 31.85 13.48
N VAL A 261 -18.33 30.98 13.56
CA VAL A 261 -18.19 30.01 14.68
C VAL A 261 -16.78 30.01 15.33
N GLU A 262 -15.89 30.92 14.94
CA GLU A 262 -14.60 31.12 15.64
C GLU A 262 -14.68 32.24 16.68
N ASN A 263 -15.30 31.97 17.84
CA ASN A 263 -14.93 32.57 19.13
C ASN A 263 -15.70 31.96 20.32
N GLN A 264 -15.06 31.01 21.03
CA GLN A 264 -15.03 31.05 22.50
C GLN A 264 -14.03 30.06 23.14
N THR A 265 -13.04 30.67 23.81
CA THR A 265 -12.39 30.16 25.03
C THR A 265 -11.39 29.00 24.90
N GLU A 266 -10.10 29.36 24.79
CA GLU A 266 -9.02 28.55 25.34
C GLU A 266 -9.16 28.42 26.87
N THR A 267 -8.96 27.24 27.45
CA THR A 267 -8.70 27.06 28.89
C THR A 267 -7.83 25.81 29.11
N GLU A 268 -7.07 25.82 30.22
CA GLU A 268 -5.90 25.00 30.51
C GLU A 268 -6.09 23.47 30.46
N ALA A 269 -4.98 22.76 30.25
CA ALA A 269 -4.94 21.32 30.04
C ALA A 269 -5.22 20.48 31.30
N ALA A 270 -6.08 19.47 31.15
CA ALA A 270 -6.23 18.34 32.06
C ALA A 270 -6.37 17.03 31.24
N PRO A 271 -5.86 15.88 31.73
CA PRO A 271 -5.85 14.64 30.95
C PRO A 271 -7.26 14.08 30.74
N ALA A 272 -7.62 13.80 29.49
CA ALA A 272 -8.94 13.28 29.14
C ALA A 272 -9.21 11.89 29.75
N LYS A 273 -10.29 11.80 30.53
CA LYS A 273 -10.89 10.51 30.91
C LYS A 273 -11.80 10.01 29.80
N LEU A 274 -11.69 8.72 29.47
CA LEU A 274 -12.66 8.03 28.62
C LEU A 274 -14.03 7.96 29.33
N PRO A 275 -15.12 8.47 28.71
CA PRO A 275 -16.48 8.22 29.19
C PRO A 275 -16.92 6.82 28.73
N LEU A 276 -16.80 5.84 29.62
CA LEU A 276 -17.47 4.54 29.48
C LEU A 276 -18.91 4.66 29.97
N ASP A 277 -19.79 5.17 29.12
CA ASP A 277 -21.24 5.04 29.29
C ASP A 277 -21.82 4.09 28.23
N GLU A 278 -22.67 3.17 28.71
CA GLU A 278 -23.13 1.99 27.97
C GLU A 278 -24.28 2.37 27.02
N ILE A 279 -23.97 2.63 25.74
CA ILE A 279 -24.99 2.92 24.71
C ILE A 279 -25.84 1.67 24.47
N LYS A 280 -26.94 1.59 25.23
CA LYS A 280 -27.93 0.52 25.17
C LYS A 280 -28.62 0.53 23.80
N PRO A 281 -28.62 -0.58 23.03
CA PRO A 281 -29.17 -0.59 21.69
C PRO A 281 -30.68 -0.33 21.71
N ALA A 282 -31.14 0.53 20.78
CA ALA A 282 -32.55 0.79 20.59
C ALA A 282 -33.29 -0.44 20.03
N PRO A 283 -34.59 -0.63 20.31
CA PRO A 283 -35.36 -1.73 19.74
C PRO A 283 -35.50 -1.60 18.22
N LEU A 284 -35.25 -2.69 17.50
CA LEU A 284 -35.60 -2.80 16.08
C LEU A 284 -37.13 -2.71 15.93
N PRO A 285 -37.67 -1.87 15.02
CA PRO A 285 -39.10 -1.82 14.76
C PRO A 285 -39.55 -3.07 14.02
N GLU A 286 -40.23 -3.97 14.72
CA GLU A 286 -40.81 -5.21 14.18
C GLU A 286 -42.09 -4.89 13.39
N ASN A 287 -41.96 -4.21 12.24
CA ASN A 287 -42.82 -4.23 11.05
C ASN A 287 -42.33 -3.15 10.06
N ALA A 288 -41.74 -3.58 8.94
CA ALA A 288 -41.32 -2.71 7.83
C ALA A 288 -41.74 -3.34 6.49
N ALA A 289 -43.06 -3.51 6.32
CA ALA A 289 -43.70 -4.08 5.13
C ALA A 289 -44.60 -3.06 4.43
N GLU A 290 -44.09 -1.84 4.24
CA GLU A 290 -44.69 -0.80 3.40
C GLU A 290 -43.56 -0.02 2.71
N ALA A 291 -43.75 0.33 1.44
CA ALA A 291 -42.73 0.97 0.62
C ALA A 291 -42.97 2.49 0.54
N SER A 292 -41.93 3.27 0.85
CA SER A 292 -41.89 4.73 0.72
C SER A 292 -40.43 5.16 0.49
N ASP A 293 -40.23 6.21 -0.31
CA ASP A 293 -38.91 6.61 -0.81
C ASP A 293 -37.84 6.78 0.30
N SER A 294 -36.84 5.90 0.30
CA SER A 294 -35.74 5.91 1.27
C SER A 294 -34.38 6.03 0.57
N ASN A 295 -34.01 7.25 0.19
CA ASN A 295 -32.62 7.60 -0.17
C ASN A 295 -31.73 7.75 1.09
N GLU A 296 -32.06 7.01 2.16
CA GLU A 296 -31.36 6.99 3.45
C GLU A 296 -30.59 5.67 3.58
N PRO A 297 -29.31 5.67 4.03
CA PRO A 297 -28.48 4.47 4.02
C PRO A 297 -28.96 3.30 4.89
N SER A 298 -29.64 2.33 4.28
CA SER A 298 -30.09 1.08 4.93
C SER A 298 -28.96 0.03 5.05
N GLY A 299 -27.81 0.44 5.60
CA GLY A 299 -26.61 -0.38 5.79
C GLY A 299 -25.42 0.12 4.97
N LEU A 300 -24.42 -0.74 4.73
CA LEU A 300 -23.18 -0.37 4.03
C LEU A 300 -23.35 -0.19 2.51
N PHE A 301 -24.31 -0.91 1.92
CA PHE A 301 -24.57 -0.95 0.48
C PHE A 301 -26.05 -0.70 0.21
N ASN A 302 -26.38 -0.09 -0.93
CA ASN A 302 -27.74 0.03 -1.40
C ASN A 302 -28.27 -1.36 -1.82
N PRO A 303 -29.41 -1.84 -1.28
CA PRO A 303 -29.98 -3.13 -1.65
C PRO A 303 -30.45 -3.22 -3.11
N GLU A 304 -30.70 -2.08 -3.77
CA GLU A 304 -31.19 -2.00 -5.16
C GLU A 304 -30.10 -2.26 -6.20
N THR A 305 -28.99 -1.52 -6.12
CA THR A 305 -27.85 -1.54 -7.06
C THR A 305 -26.76 -2.51 -6.61
N GLY A 306 -26.73 -2.79 -5.31
CA GLY A 306 -25.71 -3.55 -4.62
C GLY A 306 -24.48 -2.73 -4.20
N ILE A 307 -24.22 -1.52 -4.71
CA ILE A 307 -22.97 -0.77 -4.45
C ILE A 307 -23.10 0.19 -3.25
N GLY A 308 -22.02 0.90 -2.89
CA GLY A 308 -21.98 1.80 -1.73
C GLY A 308 -22.84 3.07 -1.91
N TRP A 309 -23.32 3.62 -0.80
CA TRP A 309 -24.11 4.85 -0.80
C TRP A 309 -23.25 6.09 -1.05
N GLU A 310 -23.79 7.05 -1.81
CA GLU A 310 -23.16 8.34 -2.13
C GLU A 310 -22.67 9.10 -0.89
N SER A 311 -23.43 9.06 0.20
CA SER A 311 -23.09 9.64 1.51
C SER A 311 -21.80 9.09 2.14
N TYR A 312 -21.30 7.94 1.68
CA TYR A 312 -20.08 7.33 2.16
C TYR A 312 -18.86 7.60 1.26
N LEU A 313 -19.06 8.14 0.05
CA LEU A 313 -18.01 8.33 -0.95
C LEU A 313 -16.88 9.24 -0.47
N SER A 314 -17.13 10.51 -0.14
CA SER A 314 -16.06 11.44 0.28
C SER A 314 -15.32 10.94 1.52
N THR A 315 -16.04 10.34 2.47
CA THR A 315 -15.42 9.72 3.66
C THR A 315 -14.52 8.55 3.29
N ARG A 316 -14.96 7.63 2.41
CA ARG A 316 -14.12 6.50 1.96
C ARG A 316 -12.91 7.00 1.16
N LEU A 317 -13.13 7.93 0.23
CA LEU A 317 -12.10 8.45 -0.67
C LEU A 317 -11.01 9.19 0.10
N ASN A 318 -11.35 10.06 1.05
CA ASN A 318 -10.36 10.73 1.90
C ASN A 318 -9.53 9.71 2.71
N ASN A 319 -10.18 8.73 3.35
CA ASN A 319 -9.45 7.65 4.06
C ASN A 319 -8.50 6.86 3.14
N GLU A 320 -8.88 6.60 1.89
CA GLU A 320 -8.02 5.89 0.93
C GLU A 320 -6.91 6.79 0.35
N ILE A 321 -7.13 8.10 0.23
CA ILE A 321 -6.08 9.08 -0.09
C ILE A 321 -5.06 9.19 1.05
N ASP A 322 -5.49 9.18 2.31
CA ASP A 322 -4.60 9.18 3.47
C ASP A 322 -3.77 7.90 3.53
N ARG A 323 -4.39 6.73 3.30
CA ARG A 323 -3.69 5.44 3.19
C ARG A 323 -2.70 5.42 2.01
N ALA A 324 -3.08 5.97 0.86
CA ALA A 324 -2.21 6.08 -0.30
C ALA A 324 -1.03 7.02 -0.06
N THR A 325 -1.26 8.12 0.68
CA THR A 325 -0.24 9.08 1.09
C THR A 325 0.76 8.45 2.06
N ALA A 326 0.27 7.76 3.11
CA ALA A 326 1.10 7.06 4.09
C ALA A 326 1.83 5.81 3.54
N SER A 327 1.51 5.38 2.31
CA SER A 327 2.13 4.21 1.65
C SER A 327 2.91 4.56 0.38
N GLU A 328 3.00 5.86 0.03
CA GLU A 328 3.63 6.39 -1.21
C GLU A 328 3.09 5.79 -2.52
N ILE A 329 1.86 5.25 -2.52
CA ILE A 329 1.20 4.67 -3.70
C ILE A 329 0.26 5.69 -4.37
N ASP A 330 0.03 5.48 -5.67
CA ASP A 330 -0.94 6.25 -6.43
C ASP A 330 -2.36 5.66 -6.33
N LEU A 331 -3.36 6.46 -6.67
CA LEU A 331 -4.79 6.12 -6.65
C LEU A 331 -5.46 6.77 -7.86
N ALA A 332 -6.29 6.00 -8.56
CA ALA A 332 -7.15 6.46 -9.63
C ALA A 332 -8.62 6.45 -9.19
N LEU A 333 -9.34 7.51 -9.53
CA LEU A 333 -10.78 7.66 -9.37
C LEU A 333 -11.42 7.64 -10.76
N PHE A 334 -12.35 6.72 -10.97
CA PHE A 334 -13.18 6.64 -12.17
C PHE A 334 -14.57 7.15 -11.82
N ILE A 335 -15.16 7.98 -12.68
CA ILE A 335 -16.58 8.31 -12.63
C ILE A 335 -17.17 7.87 -13.96
N ILE A 336 -18.19 7.01 -13.90
CA ILE A 336 -18.81 6.35 -15.04
C ILE A 336 -20.25 6.87 -15.14
N LYS A 337 -20.56 7.61 -16.20
CA LYS A 337 -21.87 8.23 -16.43
C LYS A 337 -22.70 7.39 -17.40
N LEU A 338 -23.93 7.05 -16.99
CA LEU A 338 -24.89 6.22 -17.71
C LEU A 338 -26.17 7.03 -18.00
N PRO A 339 -26.11 8.02 -18.91
CA PRO A 339 -27.21 8.95 -19.11
C PRO A 339 -28.46 8.23 -19.64
N ASN A 340 -29.63 8.65 -19.18
CA ASN A 340 -30.95 8.06 -19.50
C ASN A 340 -31.19 6.64 -18.95
N ILE A 341 -30.26 6.02 -18.21
CA ILE A 341 -30.46 4.71 -17.57
C ILE A 341 -30.79 4.92 -16.09
N PRO A 342 -32.06 4.72 -15.64
CA PRO A 342 -32.41 4.91 -14.23
C PRO A 342 -31.80 3.81 -13.34
N ARG A 343 -31.42 4.14 -12.10
CA ARG A 343 -30.79 3.21 -11.12
C ARG A 343 -31.59 1.91 -10.89
N THR A 344 -32.90 1.95 -11.05
CA THR A 344 -33.82 0.80 -10.91
C THR A 344 -33.78 -0.17 -12.09
N SER A 345 -33.17 0.21 -13.23
CA SER A 345 -33.09 -0.59 -14.45
C SER A 345 -32.20 -1.82 -14.27
N GLU A 346 -32.60 -2.95 -14.86
CA GLU A 346 -31.79 -4.18 -14.89
C GLU A 346 -30.44 -3.95 -15.59
N PHE A 347 -30.39 -3.07 -16.59
CA PHE A 347 -29.13 -2.64 -17.23
C PHE A 347 -28.17 -1.95 -16.26
N PHE A 348 -28.67 -1.05 -15.41
CA PHE A 348 -27.85 -0.37 -14.39
C PHE A 348 -27.27 -1.38 -13.39
N LYS A 349 -28.11 -2.30 -12.91
CA LYS A 349 -27.73 -3.36 -11.97
C LYS A 349 -26.71 -4.35 -12.59
N ASN A 350 -26.84 -4.64 -13.89
CA ASN A 350 -25.86 -5.44 -14.63
C ASN A 350 -24.50 -4.73 -14.75
N VAL A 351 -24.47 -3.42 -15.00
CA VAL A 351 -23.22 -2.63 -14.99
C VAL A 351 -22.62 -2.59 -13.58
N CYS A 352 -23.41 -2.37 -12.52
CA CYS A 352 -22.94 -2.44 -11.13
C CYS A 352 -22.29 -3.79 -10.78
N ASN A 353 -22.92 -4.90 -11.20
CA ASN A 353 -22.38 -6.25 -11.00
C ASN A 353 -21.10 -6.50 -11.79
N TYR A 354 -21.03 -6.04 -13.06
CA TYR A 354 -19.80 -6.12 -13.87
C TYR A 354 -18.65 -5.33 -13.21
N LEU A 355 -18.92 -4.09 -12.76
CA LEU A 355 -17.93 -3.26 -12.06
C LEU A 355 -17.46 -3.91 -10.76
N ALA A 356 -18.35 -4.51 -9.98
CA ALA A 356 -17.98 -5.24 -8.76
C ALA A 356 -17.01 -6.40 -9.02
N ILE A 357 -17.10 -7.03 -10.19
CA ILE A 357 -16.16 -8.09 -10.62
C ILE A 357 -14.82 -7.49 -11.05
N GLN A 358 -14.79 -6.44 -11.89
CA GLN A 358 -13.53 -5.85 -12.38
C GLN A 358 -12.73 -5.12 -11.29
N PHE A 359 -13.42 -4.38 -10.42
CA PHE A 359 -12.75 -3.62 -9.36
C PHE A 359 -12.37 -4.50 -8.15
N GLN A 360 -12.99 -5.67 -8.01
CA GLN A 360 -12.79 -6.70 -6.97
C GLN A 360 -13.21 -6.28 -5.54
N PHE A 361 -13.14 -4.99 -5.22
CA PHE A 361 -13.49 -4.42 -3.93
C PHE A 361 -14.82 -3.68 -4.05
N LYS A 362 -15.89 -4.33 -3.57
CA LYS A 362 -17.26 -3.83 -3.64
C LYS A 362 -17.49 -2.58 -2.79
N ASP A 363 -16.68 -2.40 -1.75
CA ASP A 363 -16.59 -1.25 -0.83
C ASP A 363 -15.74 -0.08 -1.39
N LEU A 364 -15.34 -0.16 -2.66
CA LEU A 364 -14.71 0.91 -3.44
C LEU A 364 -15.57 1.34 -4.64
N LEU A 365 -16.84 0.93 -4.68
CA LEU A 365 -17.84 1.34 -5.67
C LEU A 365 -18.98 2.09 -5.00
N PHE A 366 -19.39 3.22 -5.55
CA PHE A 366 -20.39 4.11 -4.97
C PHE A 366 -21.38 4.65 -6.02
N GLU A 367 -22.64 4.80 -5.63
CA GLU A 367 -23.58 5.69 -6.33
C GLU A 367 -23.12 7.14 -6.18
N HIS A 368 -23.34 7.97 -7.21
CA HIS A 368 -22.94 9.37 -7.21
C HIS A 368 -23.76 10.16 -8.22
N LYS A 369 -24.64 11.07 -7.77
CA LYS A 369 -25.69 11.71 -8.60
C LYS A 369 -26.60 10.67 -9.28
N ASP A 370 -27.72 11.10 -9.87
CA ASP A 370 -28.75 10.15 -10.35
C ASP A 370 -28.25 9.17 -11.43
N ASP A 371 -27.26 9.59 -12.23
CA ASP A 371 -26.80 8.89 -13.44
C ASP A 371 -25.32 8.50 -13.47
N CYS A 372 -24.57 8.60 -12.36
CA CYS A 372 -23.16 8.19 -12.32
C CYS A 372 -22.85 7.13 -11.24
N ILE A 373 -21.78 6.36 -11.51
CA ILE A 373 -21.17 5.39 -10.61
C ILE A 373 -19.70 5.79 -10.41
N VAL A 374 -19.24 5.87 -9.17
CA VAL A 374 -17.85 6.18 -8.83
C VAL A 374 -17.11 4.91 -8.43
N ALA A 375 -15.90 4.71 -8.95
CA ALA A 375 -15.05 3.58 -8.64
C ALA A 375 -13.64 4.04 -8.23
N ILE A 376 -13.17 3.56 -7.08
CA ILE A 376 -11.84 3.88 -6.54
C ILE A 376 -10.89 2.71 -6.83
N LYS A 377 -9.75 2.97 -7.48
CA LYS A 377 -8.70 1.97 -7.71
C LYS A 377 -7.38 2.41 -7.06
N ILE A 378 -7.01 1.68 -6.00
CA ILE A 378 -5.76 1.85 -5.27
C ILE A 378 -4.60 1.23 -6.07
N SER A 379 -3.41 1.82 -6.01
CA SER A 379 -2.19 1.37 -6.69
C SER A 379 -2.31 1.37 -8.22
N MET A 380 -2.80 2.49 -8.77
CA MET A 380 -2.99 2.70 -10.22
C MET A 380 -2.70 4.16 -10.60
N ASN A 381 -1.96 4.34 -11.71
CA ASN A 381 -1.66 5.65 -12.32
C ASN A 381 -2.66 5.98 -13.45
N VAL A 382 -2.54 7.18 -14.04
CA VAL A 382 -3.43 7.66 -15.13
C VAL A 382 -3.37 6.77 -16.37
N ASP A 383 -2.19 6.35 -16.80
CA ASP A 383 -2.01 5.64 -18.08
C ASP A 383 -2.49 4.17 -18.01
N GLU A 384 -2.41 3.55 -16.84
CA GLU A 384 -3.07 2.27 -16.54
C GLU A 384 -4.58 2.42 -16.38
N ALA A 385 -5.04 3.51 -15.76
CA ALA A 385 -6.47 3.79 -15.60
C ALA A 385 -7.16 4.01 -16.95
N LEU A 386 -6.53 4.73 -17.89
CA LEU A 386 -7.03 4.89 -19.27
C LEU A 386 -7.21 3.52 -19.96
N LYS A 387 -6.15 2.70 -20.01
CA LYS A 387 -6.19 1.35 -20.60
C LYS A 387 -7.23 0.44 -19.96
N MET A 388 -7.50 0.62 -18.66
CA MET A 388 -8.60 -0.07 -17.99
C MET A 388 -9.97 0.49 -18.41
N ALA A 389 -10.12 1.82 -18.48
CA ALA A 389 -11.35 2.49 -18.86
C ALA A 389 -11.78 2.22 -20.31
N ASP A 390 -10.86 2.11 -21.28
CA ASP A 390 -11.21 1.77 -22.67
C ASP A 390 -11.90 0.41 -22.78
N LYS A 391 -11.40 -0.56 -21.98
CA LYS A 391 -12.02 -1.88 -21.84
C LYS A 391 -13.35 -1.81 -21.07
N LEU A 392 -13.40 -1.08 -19.96
CA LEU A 392 -14.64 -0.89 -19.19
C LEU A 392 -15.74 -0.26 -20.06
N TYR A 393 -15.43 0.79 -20.82
CA TYR A 393 -16.34 1.45 -21.75
C TYR A 393 -16.85 0.48 -22.81
N SER A 394 -15.95 -0.29 -23.42
CA SER A 394 -16.31 -1.31 -24.44
C SER A 394 -17.26 -2.37 -23.88
N ASP A 395 -16.93 -2.95 -22.73
CA ASP A 395 -17.76 -3.97 -22.06
C ASP A 395 -19.10 -3.39 -21.56
N ILE A 396 -19.12 -2.16 -21.04
CA ILE A 396 -20.33 -1.47 -20.58
C ILE A 396 -21.27 -1.17 -21.74
N CYS A 397 -20.76 -0.65 -22.87
CA CYS A 397 -21.57 -0.42 -24.07
C CYS A 397 -22.22 -1.73 -24.58
N ASN A 398 -21.50 -2.85 -24.51
CA ASN A 398 -22.04 -4.17 -24.84
C ASN A 398 -23.10 -4.68 -23.84
N ILE A 399 -23.10 -4.19 -22.59
CA ILE A 399 -24.12 -4.53 -21.58
C ILE A 399 -25.39 -3.69 -21.76
N ILE A 400 -25.28 -2.43 -22.16
CA ILE A 400 -26.41 -1.48 -22.26
C ILE A 400 -26.97 -1.32 -23.69
N ASP A 401 -26.31 -1.86 -24.71
CA ASP A 401 -26.61 -1.73 -26.15
C ASP A 401 -26.73 -0.27 -26.63
N ASP A 402 -25.95 0.62 -26.00
CA ASP A 402 -25.90 2.06 -26.25
C ASP A 402 -24.45 2.57 -26.06
N LYS A 403 -24.09 3.63 -26.79
CA LYS A 403 -22.79 4.31 -26.75
C LYS A 403 -22.84 5.65 -26.02
N SER A 404 -23.88 5.88 -25.21
CA SER A 404 -24.04 7.09 -24.40
C SER A 404 -23.22 7.10 -23.10
N CYS A 405 -22.67 5.95 -22.72
CA CYS A 405 -21.75 5.81 -21.59
C CYS A 405 -20.51 6.72 -21.74
N ARG A 406 -20.09 7.39 -20.68
CA ARG A 406 -18.86 8.19 -20.63
C ARG A 406 -18.09 7.95 -19.34
N ILE A 407 -16.75 8.00 -19.40
CA ILE A 407 -15.87 7.74 -18.26
C ILE A 407 -14.89 8.90 -18.09
N GLY A 408 -14.97 9.57 -16.95
CA GLY A 408 -13.96 10.52 -16.48
C GLY A 408 -13.01 9.85 -15.50
N ILE A 409 -11.73 10.16 -15.59
CA ILE A 409 -10.69 9.69 -14.67
C ILE A 409 -10.00 10.90 -14.04
N SER A 410 -9.77 10.86 -12.74
CA SER A 410 -8.70 11.63 -12.09
C SER A 410 -7.77 10.67 -11.34
N SER A 411 -6.54 11.10 -11.07
CA SER A 411 -5.55 10.35 -10.30
C SER A 411 -4.89 11.30 -9.32
N ARG A 412 -4.47 10.78 -8.17
CA ARG A 412 -3.65 11.51 -7.20
C ARG A 412 -2.29 11.89 -7.80
N SER A 413 -1.69 11.06 -8.64
CA SER A 413 -0.39 11.30 -9.30
C SER A 413 0.68 11.77 -8.30
N ILE A 414 0.71 11.11 -7.14
CA ILE A 414 1.58 11.38 -5.97
C ILE A 414 1.33 12.76 -5.27
N ARG A 415 0.50 13.67 -5.83
CA ARG A 415 0.24 15.00 -5.23
C ARG A 415 -0.54 14.92 -3.90
N ILE A 416 -0.50 16.02 -3.14
CA ILE A 416 -1.40 16.24 -1.99
C ILE A 416 -2.66 16.92 -2.54
N VAL A 417 -3.82 16.26 -2.35
CA VAL A 417 -5.11 16.63 -2.94
C VAL A 417 -6.23 15.98 -2.13
N THR A 418 -7.39 16.65 -1.98
CA THR A 418 -8.56 16.14 -1.25
C THR A 418 -9.46 15.28 -2.13
N GLY A 419 -10.29 14.42 -1.52
CA GLY A 419 -11.25 13.59 -2.24
C GLY A 419 -12.23 14.40 -3.09
N ASP A 420 -12.77 15.50 -2.55
CA ASP A 420 -13.73 16.36 -3.26
C ASP A 420 -13.09 17.03 -4.48
N ARG A 421 -11.79 17.35 -4.42
CA ARG A 421 -11.02 17.85 -5.57
C ARG A 421 -10.79 16.76 -6.61
N LEU A 422 -10.49 15.53 -6.19
CA LEU A 422 -10.33 14.39 -7.11
C LEU A 422 -11.64 14.05 -7.84
N ILE A 423 -12.78 14.17 -7.14
CA ILE A 423 -14.13 14.04 -7.72
C ILE A 423 -14.35 15.14 -8.76
N LEU A 424 -14.17 16.41 -8.39
CA LEU A 424 -14.38 17.55 -9.29
C LEU A 424 -13.54 17.45 -10.59
N GLU A 425 -12.29 17.00 -10.49
CA GLU A 425 -11.40 16.80 -11.64
C GLU A 425 -11.88 15.68 -12.58
N ALA A 426 -12.40 14.59 -12.02
CA ALA A 426 -12.98 13.50 -12.82
C ALA A 426 -14.38 13.86 -13.38
N GLU A 427 -15.14 14.73 -12.72
CA GLU A 427 -16.38 15.30 -13.27
C GLU A 427 -16.10 16.23 -14.45
N GLN A 428 -15.10 17.11 -14.34
CA GLN A 428 -14.66 17.94 -15.46
C GLN A 428 -14.20 17.09 -16.65
N ALA A 429 -13.54 15.94 -16.42
CA ALA A 429 -13.24 14.99 -17.48
C ALA A 429 -14.49 14.38 -18.16
N ILE A 430 -15.63 14.26 -17.45
CA ILE A 430 -16.90 13.86 -18.06
C ILE A 430 -17.53 15.02 -18.85
N GLU A 431 -17.44 16.26 -18.36
CA GLU A 431 -17.99 17.42 -19.08
C GLU A 431 -17.28 17.68 -20.42
N HIS A 432 -15.98 17.33 -20.51
CA HIS A 432 -15.20 17.42 -21.75
C HIS A 432 -15.29 16.16 -22.65
N SER A 433 -15.87 15.04 -22.19
CA SER A 433 -15.96 13.81 -23.01
C SER A 433 -17.19 13.80 -23.91
N ASP A 434 -16.97 13.45 -25.18
CA ASP A 434 -17.96 13.48 -26.25
C ASP A 434 -18.14 12.08 -26.90
N ALA A 435 -18.82 12.03 -28.05
CA ALA A 435 -19.07 10.78 -28.76
C ALA A 435 -17.86 10.24 -29.57
N GLN A 436 -16.74 10.97 -29.64
CA GLN A 436 -15.48 10.54 -30.27
C GLN A 436 -14.41 10.22 -29.22
N SER A 437 -14.43 10.90 -28.07
CA SER A 437 -13.58 10.64 -26.91
C SER A 437 -14.45 10.44 -25.66
N PRO A 438 -15.11 9.27 -25.51
CA PRO A 438 -16.01 8.97 -24.39
C PRO A 438 -15.27 8.64 -23.09
N VAL A 439 -13.96 8.36 -23.17
CA VAL A 439 -13.05 8.14 -22.05
C VAL A 439 -12.05 9.30 -22.02
N ILE A 440 -11.99 10.06 -20.93
CA ILE A 440 -11.02 11.16 -20.74
C ILE A 440 -10.44 11.10 -19.32
N ALA A 441 -9.15 11.42 -19.21
CA ALA A 441 -8.45 11.54 -17.93
C ALA A 441 -7.93 12.97 -17.69
N PHE A 442 -8.19 13.51 -16.50
CA PHE A 442 -7.63 14.77 -16.04
C PHE A 442 -6.15 14.59 -15.65
N ARG A 443 -5.24 15.01 -16.54
CA ARG A 443 -3.79 14.97 -16.31
C ARG A 443 -3.32 16.26 -15.64
N VAL A 444 -2.86 16.17 -14.38
CA VAL A 444 -2.23 17.30 -13.68
C VAL A 444 -0.73 17.32 -13.95
N ASP A 445 -0.24 18.42 -14.52
CA ASP A 445 1.19 18.74 -14.53
C ASP A 445 1.67 18.98 -13.08
N SER A 446 2.40 17.99 -12.55
CA SER A 446 2.85 17.96 -11.17
C SER A 446 3.98 18.96 -10.86
N GLU A 447 4.75 19.40 -11.86
CA GLU A 447 5.70 20.50 -11.68
C GLU A 447 4.98 21.85 -11.58
N LYS A 448 4.01 22.08 -12.46
CA LYS A 448 3.22 23.32 -12.53
C LYS A 448 2.35 23.47 -11.27
N TYR A 449 1.81 22.37 -10.74
CA TYR A 449 1.14 22.34 -9.45
C TYR A 449 2.08 22.68 -8.28
N ARG A 450 3.30 22.11 -8.23
CA ARG A 450 4.31 22.47 -7.20
C ARG A 450 4.64 23.96 -7.22
N LYS A 451 4.96 24.50 -8.41
CA LYS A 451 5.27 25.93 -8.61
C LYS A 451 4.11 26.85 -8.16
N LEU A 452 2.86 26.42 -8.30
CA LEU A 452 1.68 27.17 -7.86
C LEU A 452 1.45 27.08 -6.33
N MET A 453 1.74 25.94 -5.71
CA MET A 453 1.73 25.80 -4.25
C MET A 453 2.86 26.59 -3.59
N GLU A 454 4.04 26.70 -4.23
CA GLU A 454 5.15 27.56 -3.79
C GLU A 454 4.80 29.07 -3.91
N GLN A 455 4.08 29.46 -4.97
CA GLN A 455 3.65 30.85 -5.18
C GLN A 455 2.48 31.29 -4.28
N SER A 456 1.73 30.36 -3.68
CA SER A 456 0.63 30.65 -2.76
C SER A 456 1.03 30.59 -1.26
N GLN A 457 2.34 30.52 -0.97
CA GLN A 457 2.92 30.65 0.37
C GLN A 457 3.72 31.96 0.57
N ASN A 458 3.61 32.92 -0.37
CA ASN A 458 4.14 34.28 -0.28
C ASN A 458 3.03 35.31 -0.45
#